data_AF-A0AA38I1W7-F1
#
_entry.id   AF-A0AA38I1W7-F1
#
_cell.length_a   1.000
_cell.length_b   1.000
_cell.length_c   1.000
_cell.angle_alpha   90.00
_cell.angle_beta   90.00
_cell.angle_gamma   90.00
#
_symmetry.space_group_name_H-M   'P 1'
#
loop_
_entity.id
_entity.type
_entity.pdbx_description
1 polymer ?
#
loop_
_entity_poly.entity_id
_entity_poly.type
_entity_poly.pdbx_seq_one_letter_code
_entity_poly.pdbx_strand_id
1 'polypeptide(L)'
;MVNTTGSVKPVENFILTLSNPAFGVYLLCACLLVLKMMGVTLLTIYNRFRHKAFICPEDAKWLRGQVVVNDTVERIRRAHQNDLENIPIFLAAGFAYLWTHPYVWLASILYIGFTILRVLHTIVYALIILPQPTRAMLWLGGFLITGYMAIHSAIYVFIYLVT
;
A
#
# COMPACT_ATOMS: atom_id res chain seq x y z
N MET A 1 15.21 -8.13 -55.22
CA MET A 1 14.17 -7.24 -54.67
C MET A 1 13.78 -7.75 -53.28
N VAL A 2 14.51 -7.33 -52.24
CA VAL A 2 14.20 -7.70 -50.85
C VAL A 2 13.29 -6.63 -50.30
N ASN A 3 12.04 -6.99 -50.03
CA ASN A 3 11.01 -6.08 -49.54
C ASN A 3 11.30 -5.78 -48.05
N THR A 4 11.92 -4.64 -47.78
CA THR A 4 12.09 -4.09 -46.42
C THR A 4 10.86 -3.28 -46.06
N THR A 5 9.76 -3.95 -45.75
CA THR A 5 8.68 -3.34 -44.96
C THR A 5 8.76 -3.91 -43.55
N GLY A 6 9.80 -3.50 -42.85
CA GLY A 6 9.82 -3.58 -41.39
C GLY A 6 8.65 -2.75 -40.90
N SER A 7 7.58 -3.44 -40.49
CA SER A 7 6.45 -2.83 -39.80
C SER A 7 7.01 -2.19 -38.54
N VAL A 8 7.27 -0.87 -38.59
CA VAL A 8 7.41 -0.06 -37.39
C VAL A 8 6.04 -0.14 -36.74
N LYS A 9 5.85 -1.11 -35.84
CA LYS A 9 4.71 -1.09 -34.94
C LYS A 9 4.77 0.27 -34.24
N PRO A 10 3.70 1.07 -34.23
CA PRO A 10 3.68 2.25 -33.41
C PRO A 10 4.08 1.80 -32.00
N VAL A 11 5.03 2.47 -31.39
CA VAL A 11 5.36 2.25 -29.97
C VAL A 11 4.12 2.71 -29.22
N GLU A 12 3.14 1.83 -29.10
CA GLU A 12 1.94 2.12 -28.35
C GLU A 12 2.39 2.25 -26.90
N ASN A 13 2.36 3.50 -26.42
CA ASN A 13 2.70 3.89 -25.06
C ASN A 13 1.61 3.38 -24.09
N PHE A 14 1.35 2.08 -24.07
CA PHE A 14 0.40 1.49 -23.16
C PHE A 14 1.07 1.25 -21.82
N ILE A 15 1.19 2.35 -21.07
CA ILE A 15 1.69 2.37 -19.69
C ILE A 15 0.91 1.37 -18.82
N LEU A 16 -0.40 1.22 -19.09
CA LEU A 16 -1.34 0.36 -18.37
C LEU A 16 -1.45 -1.07 -18.94
N THR A 17 -0.41 -1.58 -19.58
CA THR A 17 -0.37 -2.96 -20.09
C THR A 17 0.70 -3.77 -19.36
N LEU A 18 0.47 -5.08 -19.18
CA LEU A 18 1.41 -6.00 -18.53
C LEU A 18 2.76 -6.11 -19.27
N SER A 19 2.82 -5.65 -20.53
CA SER A 19 4.07 -5.45 -21.27
C SER A 19 5.00 -4.44 -20.61
N ASN A 20 4.47 -3.50 -19.83
CA ASN A 20 5.25 -2.60 -19.00
C ASN A 20 5.57 -3.28 -17.66
N PRO A 21 6.82 -3.69 -17.41
CA PRO A 21 7.18 -4.37 -16.17
C PRO A 21 6.98 -3.49 -14.92
N ALA A 22 7.12 -2.16 -15.02
CA ALA A 22 6.87 -1.26 -13.89
C ALA A 22 5.38 -1.27 -13.47
N PHE A 23 4.47 -1.33 -14.45
CA PHE A 23 3.03 -1.48 -14.19
C PHE A 23 2.71 -2.85 -13.60
N GLY A 24 3.33 -3.92 -14.09
CA GLY A 24 3.16 -5.27 -13.53
C GLY A 24 3.56 -5.33 -12.05
N VAL A 25 4.70 -4.73 -11.68
CA VAL A 25 5.16 -4.68 -10.28
C VAL A 25 4.23 -3.82 -9.42
N TYR A 26 3.79 -2.65 -9.92
CA TYR A 26 2.80 -1.82 -9.24
C TYR A 26 1.51 -2.60 -8.95
N LEU A 27 0.96 -3.29 -9.95
CA LEU A 27 -0.29 -4.04 -9.83
C LEU A 27 -0.16 -5.18 -8.81
N LEU A 28 0.94 -5.92 -8.85
CA LEU A 28 1.21 -6.98 -7.87
C LEU A 28 1.28 -6.42 -6.45
N CYS A 29 2.02 -5.32 -6.24
CA CYS A 29 2.14 -4.68 -4.93
C CYS A 29 0.80 -4.13 -4.45
N ALA A 30 0.02 -3.50 -5.34
CA ALA A 30 -1.31 -2.98 -5.03
C ALA A 30 -2.25 -4.10 -4.57
N CYS A 31 -2.32 -5.21 -5.31
CA CYS A 31 -3.12 -6.37 -4.93
C CYS A 31 -2.69 -6.96 -3.57
N LEU A 32 -1.38 -7.11 -3.33
CA LEU A 32 -0.86 -7.62 -2.06
C LEU A 32 -1.20 -6.70 -0.88
N LEU A 33 -1.10 -5.39 -1.06
CA LEU A 33 -1.46 -4.40 -0.03
C LEU A 33 -2.95 -4.43 0.28
N VAL A 34 -3.81 -4.54 -0.72
CA VAL A 34 -5.26 -4.67 -0.54
C VAL A 34 -5.59 -5.97 0.20
N LEU A 35 -5.04 -7.11 -0.23
CA LEU A 35 -5.23 -8.40 0.44
C LEU A 35 -4.77 -8.35 1.90
N LYS A 36 -3.64 -7.67 2.17
CA LYS A 36 -3.15 -7.46 3.53
C LYS A 36 -4.14 -6.64 4.36
N MET A 37 -4.69 -5.55 3.83
CA MET A 37 -5.70 -4.75 4.55
C MET A 37 -6.94 -5.58 4.89
N MET A 38 -7.42 -6.39 3.95
CA MET A 38 -8.52 -7.33 4.20
C MET A 38 -8.17 -8.34 5.30
N GLY A 39 -6.94 -8.88 5.29
CA GLY A 39 -6.43 -9.78 6.31
C GLY A 39 -6.39 -9.15 7.72
N VAL A 40 -6.01 -7.87 7.83
CA VAL A 40 -6.01 -7.14 9.11
C VAL A 40 -7.43 -6.93 9.64
N THR A 41 -8.40 -6.68 8.75
CA THR A 41 -9.82 -6.60 9.13
C THR A 41 -10.30 -7.92 9.74
N LEU A 42 -10.01 -9.05 9.08
CA LEU A 42 -10.34 -10.38 9.59
C LEU A 42 -9.66 -10.68 10.92
N LEU A 43 -8.38 -10.29 11.08
CA LEU A 43 -7.65 -10.43 12.34
C LEU A 43 -8.28 -9.62 13.47
N THR A 44 -8.77 -8.41 13.17
CA THR A 44 -9.48 -7.57 14.14
C THR A 44 -10.77 -8.26 14.59
N ILE A 45 -11.56 -8.78 13.64
CA ILE A 45 -12.80 -9.50 13.91
C ILE A 45 -12.52 -10.75 14.77
N TYR A 46 -11.53 -11.56 14.39
CA TYR A 46 -11.12 -12.74 15.14
C TYR A 46 -10.77 -12.41 16.60
N ASN A 47 -9.99 -11.36 16.84
CA ASN A 47 -9.62 -10.96 18.19
C ASN A 47 -10.80 -10.38 18.99
N ARG A 48 -11.77 -9.73 18.33
CA ARG A 48 -13.03 -9.32 18.99
C ARG A 48 -13.83 -10.52 19.50
N PHE A 49 -13.99 -11.54 18.66
CA PHE A 49 -14.67 -12.77 19.07
C PHE A 49 -13.91 -13.53 20.16
N ARG A 50 -12.58 -13.62 20.06
CA ARG A 50 -11.73 -14.29 21.06
C ARG A 50 -11.79 -13.61 22.43
N HIS A 51 -11.75 -12.28 22.47
CA HIS A 51 -11.79 -11.50 23.71
C HIS A 51 -13.20 -11.11 24.16
N LYS A 52 -14.23 -11.45 23.37
CA LYS A 52 -15.64 -11.04 23.58
C LYS A 52 -15.80 -9.54 23.84
N ALA A 53 -14.93 -8.75 23.22
CA ALA A 53 -14.82 -7.31 23.41
C ALA A 53 -15.41 -6.59 22.18
N PHE A 54 -16.65 -6.16 22.32
CA PHE A 54 -17.43 -5.54 21.24
C PHE A 54 -17.54 -4.02 21.43
N ILE A 55 -17.76 -3.29 20.33
CA ILE A 55 -18.00 -1.84 20.38
C ILE A 55 -19.49 -1.57 20.56
N CYS A 56 -20.33 -2.27 19.82
CA CYS A 56 -21.77 -2.07 19.86
C CYS A 56 -22.42 -2.93 20.96
N PRO A 57 -23.37 -2.36 21.74
CA PRO A 57 -24.09 -3.10 22.77
C PRO A 57 -25.03 -4.16 22.19
N GLU A 58 -25.48 -4.01 20.94
CA GLU A 58 -26.28 -5.01 20.22
C GLU A 58 -25.48 -6.30 19.98
N ASP A 59 -24.26 -6.18 19.47
CA ASP A 59 -23.34 -7.30 19.24
C ASP A 59 -22.94 -7.96 20.57
N ALA A 60 -22.69 -7.16 21.60
CA ALA A 60 -22.37 -7.67 22.93
C ALA A 60 -23.51 -8.52 23.51
N LYS A 61 -24.77 -8.09 23.35
CA LYS A 61 -25.94 -8.86 23.79
C LYS A 61 -26.12 -10.14 22.97
N TRP A 62 -26.00 -10.07 21.65
CA TRP A 62 -26.20 -11.21 20.77
C TRP A 62 -25.10 -12.28 20.93
N LEU A 63 -23.86 -11.85 21.10
CA LEU A 63 -22.67 -12.71 21.18
C LEU A 63 -22.22 -13.01 22.62
N ARG A 64 -23.04 -12.66 23.62
CA ARG A 64 -22.75 -12.82 25.06
C ARG A 64 -21.37 -12.26 25.46
N GLY A 65 -21.04 -11.11 24.90
CA GLY A 65 -19.81 -10.37 25.21
C GLY A 65 -20.06 -9.11 26.03
N GLN A 66 -19.01 -8.32 26.21
CA GLN A 66 -19.07 -7.06 26.94
C GLN A 66 -18.62 -5.91 26.04
N VAL A 67 -19.20 -4.73 26.27
CA VAL A 67 -18.73 -3.48 25.65
C VAL A 67 -17.53 -2.99 26.44
N VAL A 68 -16.37 -3.57 26.17
CA VAL A 68 -15.12 -3.27 26.85
C VAL A 68 -14.05 -2.96 25.82
N VAL A 69 -13.29 -1.91 26.11
CA VAL A 69 -12.10 -1.56 25.34
C VAL A 69 -11.00 -2.56 25.68
N ASN A 70 -10.60 -3.35 24.68
CA ASN A 70 -9.50 -4.28 24.81
C ASN A 70 -8.26 -3.73 24.08
N ASP A 71 -7.17 -3.56 24.82
CA ASP A 71 -5.91 -2.99 24.30
C ASP A 71 -5.37 -3.71 23.07
N THR A 72 -5.50 -5.05 23.00
CA THR A 72 -5.04 -5.84 21.85
C THR A 72 -5.86 -5.53 20.61
N VAL A 73 -7.19 -5.48 20.75
CA VAL A 73 -8.10 -5.16 19.64
C VAL A 73 -7.90 -3.72 19.18
N GLU A 74 -7.71 -2.78 20.10
CA GLU A 74 -7.41 -1.40 19.75
C GLU A 74 -6.09 -1.24 19.01
N ARG A 75 -5.05 -1.99 19.40
CA ARG A 75 -3.76 -1.95 18.70
C ARG A 75 -3.91 -2.40 17.26
N ILE A 76 -4.60 -3.51 17.01
CA ILE A 76 -4.84 -3.97 15.64
C ILE A 76 -5.66 -2.93 14.87
N ARG A 77 -6.66 -2.30 15.50
CA ARG A 77 -7.44 -1.22 14.89
C ARG A 77 -6.57 -0.01 14.51
N ARG A 78 -5.65 0.41 15.37
CA ARG A 78 -4.73 1.52 15.10
C ARG A 78 -3.75 1.18 13.97
N ALA A 79 -3.27 -0.08 13.91
CA ALA A 79 -2.48 -0.56 12.77
C ALA A 79 -3.28 -0.48 11.46
N HIS A 80 -4.53 -0.94 11.49
CA HIS A 80 -5.43 -0.89 10.34
C HIS A 80 -5.73 0.55 9.90
N GLN A 81 -5.95 1.46 10.85
CA GLN A 81 -6.16 2.88 10.58
C GLN A 81 -4.94 3.50 9.91
N ASN A 82 -3.72 3.19 10.37
CA ASN A 82 -2.51 3.67 9.71
C ASN A 82 -2.38 3.12 8.28
N ASP A 83 -2.74 1.84 8.06
CA ASP A 83 -2.78 1.27 6.72
C ASP A 83 -3.79 1.99 5.81
N LEU A 84 -4.98 2.32 6.34
CA LEU A 84 -6.00 3.12 5.63
C LEU A 84 -5.55 4.53 5.29
N GLU A 85 -4.72 5.15 6.12
CA GLU A 85 -4.18 6.49 5.87
C GLU A 85 -3.04 6.48 4.84
N ASN A 86 -2.22 5.44 4.79
CA ASN A 86 -0.99 5.43 3.98
C ASN A 86 -1.12 4.68 2.65
N ILE A 87 -1.83 3.55 2.61
CA ILE A 87 -1.90 2.70 1.41
C ILE A 87 -2.65 3.42 0.27
N PRO A 88 -3.80 4.07 0.47
CA PRO A 88 -4.48 4.79 -0.61
C PRO A 88 -3.65 5.93 -1.18
N ILE A 89 -2.90 6.65 -0.34
CA ILE A 89 -1.99 7.71 -0.78
C ILE A 89 -0.87 7.12 -1.65
N PHE A 90 -0.29 6.00 -1.24
CA PHE A 90 0.71 5.28 -2.02
C PHE A 90 0.14 4.78 -3.36
N LEU A 91 -1.07 4.22 -3.38
CA LEU A 91 -1.70 3.76 -4.62
C LEU A 91 -1.90 4.93 -5.60
N ALA A 92 -2.39 6.07 -5.12
CA ALA A 92 -2.55 7.26 -5.96
C ALA A 92 -1.21 7.81 -6.47
N ALA A 93 -0.20 7.95 -5.60
CA ALA A 93 1.12 8.46 -5.96
C ALA A 93 1.89 7.50 -6.87
N GLY A 94 1.84 6.19 -6.60
CA GLY A 94 2.46 5.16 -7.41
C GLY A 94 1.80 5.03 -8.77
N PHE A 95 0.47 5.20 -8.84
CA PHE A 95 -0.23 5.30 -10.12
C PHE A 95 0.27 6.50 -10.92
N ALA A 96 0.31 7.70 -10.33
CA ALA A 96 0.83 8.89 -11.01
C ALA A 96 2.28 8.72 -11.48
N TYR A 97 3.13 8.05 -10.69
CA TYR A 97 4.53 7.81 -11.02
C TYR A 97 4.72 6.92 -12.26
N LEU A 98 3.73 6.11 -12.66
CA LEU A 98 3.82 5.34 -13.90
C LEU A 98 3.85 6.23 -15.15
N TRP A 99 3.22 7.41 -15.10
CA TRP A 99 3.21 8.38 -16.21
C TRP A 99 4.52 9.12 -16.41
N THR A 100 5.46 9.03 -15.46
CA THR A 100 6.79 9.64 -15.61
C THR A 100 7.77 8.72 -16.34
N HIS A 101 7.31 7.59 -16.88
CA HIS A 101 8.14 6.55 -17.52
C HIS A 101 9.39 6.19 -16.70
N PRO A 102 9.23 5.80 -15.42
CA PRO A 102 10.35 5.58 -14.55
C PRO A 102 11.16 4.35 -14.96
N TYR A 103 12.45 4.35 -14.60
CA TYR A 103 13.27 3.16 -14.75
C TYR A 103 12.68 1.99 -13.94
N VAL A 104 12.57 0.83 -14.59
CA VAL A 104 11.91 -0.37 -14.04
C VAL A 104 12.52 -0.79 -12.70
N TRP A 105 13.85 -0.77 -12.59
CA TRP A 105 14.56 -1.15 -11.37
C TRP A 105 14.19 -0.22 -10.20
N LEU A 106 14.11 1.09 -10.44
CA LEU A 106 13.80 2.08 -9.42
C LEU A 106 12.35 1.96 -8.98
N ALA A 107 11.42 1.86 -9.93
CA ALA A 107 10.00 1.61 -9.64
C ALA A 107 9.82 0.32 -8.81
N SER A 108 10.56 -0.74 -9.16
CA SER A 108 10.50 -2.01 -8.43
C SER A 108 10.95 -1.87 -6.97
N ILE A 109 12.07 -1.17 -6.74
CA ILE A 109 12.57 -0.92 -5.38
C ILE A 109 11.57 -0.09 -4.57
N LEU A 110 10.97 0.95 -5.15
CA LEU A 110 10.01 1.80 -4.45
C LEU A 110 8.73 1.03 -4.08
N TYR A 111 8.14 0.29 -5.03
CA TYR A 111 6.88 -0.42 -4.80
C TYR A 111 7.05 -1.63 -3.88
N ILE A 112 8.09 -2.45 -4.10
CA ILE A 112 8.38 -3.60 -3.24
C ILE A 112 8.83 -3.12 -1.86
N GLY A 113 9.70 -2.09 -1.80
CA GLY A 113 10.18 -1.51 -0.57
C GLY A 113 9.04 -0.96 0.29
N PHE A 114 8.11 -0.20 -0.30
CA PHE A 114 6.92 0.26 0.42
C PHE A 114 6.09 -0.90 0.94
N THR A 115 5.85 -1.92 0.12
CA THR A 115 5.07 -3.10 0.51
C THR A 115 5.69 -3.82 1.70
N ILE A 116 7.01 -4.08 1.66
CA ILE A 116 7.76 -4.69 2.77
C ILE A 116 7.67 -3.83 4.03
N LEU A 117 7.90 -2.52 3.92
CA LEU A 117 7.82 -1.60 5.06
C LEU A 117 6.42 -1.62 5.71
N ARG A 118 5.35 -1.69 4.91
CA ARG A 118 3.98 -1.78 5.44
C ARG A 118 3.69 -3.12 6.09
N VAL A 119 4.16 -4.23 5.52
CA VAL A 119 4.01 -5.56 6.13
C VAL A 119 4.76 -5.60 7.47
N LEU A 120 6.01 -5.16 7.50
CA LEU A 120 6.81 -5.07 8.72
C LEU A 120 6.16 -4.14 9.76
N HIS A 121 5.64 -2.98 9.34
CA HIS A 121 4.96 -2.06 10.25
C HIS A 121 3.78 -2.75 10.94
N THR A 122 2.95 -3.50 10.21
CA THR A 122 1.82 -4.24 10.80
C THR A 122 2.26 -5.38 11.71
N ILE A 123 3.31 -6.13 11.35
CA ILE A 123 3.87 -7.19 12.21
C ILE A 123 4.38 -6.60 13.53
N VAL A 124 5.16 -5.52 13.45
CA VAL A 124 5.72 -4.81 14.62
C VAL A 124 4.65 -4.09 15.43
N TYR A 125 3.50 -3.75 14.84
CA TYR A 125 2.42 -3.10 15.56
C TYR A 125 1.47 -4.10 16.22
N ALA A 126 1.11 -5.18 15.51
CA ALA A 126 0.05 -6.09 15.89
C ALA A 126 0.54 -7.38 16.56
N LEU A 127 1.72 -7.90 16.17
CA LEU A 127 2.21 -9.22 16.61
C LEU A 127 3.36 -9.14 17.61
N ILE A 128 4.36 -8.29 17.34
CA ILE A 128 5.56 -8.17 18.16
C ILE A 128 5.59 -6.78 18.77
N ILE A 129 5.26 -6.65 20.06
CA ILE A 129 5.24 -5.37 20.77
C ILE A 129 6.68 -4.89 20.95
N LEU A 130 7.24 -4.25 19.91
CA LEU A 130 8.53 -3.59 19.99
C LEU A 130 8.37 -2.18 20.55
N PRO A 131 9.33 -1.72 21.36
CA PRO A 131 9.36 -0.34 21.84
C PRO A 131 9.45 0.64 20.66
N GLN A 132 8.98 1.87 20.88
CA GLN A 132 9.34 3.00 20.02
C GLN A 132 10.88 3.10 20.04
N PRO A 133 11.62 3.19 18.91
CA PRO A 133 11.35 4.00 17.72
C PRO A 133 11.06 3.22 16.41
N THR A 134 11.10 1.88 16.44
CA THR A 134 11.05 1.05 15.22
C THR A 134 9.80 1.30 14.37
N ARG A 135 8.65 1.52 15.02
CA ARG A 135 7.38 1.85 14.34
C ARG A 135 7.47 3.17 13.58
N ALA A 136 8.04 4.21 14.20
CA ALA A 136 8.17 5.52 13.59
C ALA A 136 9.13 5.49 12.39
N MET A 137 10.22 4.73 12.49
CA MET A 137 11.18 4.56 11.38
C MET A 137 10.55 3.83 10.18
N LEU A 138 9.80 2.76 10.43
CA LEU A 138 9.08 2.04 9.36
C LEU A 138 7.99 2.90 8.72
N TRP A 139 7.29 3.71 9.53
CA TRP A 139 6.32 4.68 9.04
C TRP A 139 7.00 5.72 8.14
N LEU A 140 8.08 6.34 8.63
CA LEU A 140 8.85 7.37 7.94
C LEU A 140 9.41 6.87 6.60
N GLY A 141 9.94 5.64 6.55
CA GLY A 141 10.44 5.07 5.30
C GLY A 141 9.37 5.01 4.21
N GLY A 142 8.15 4.57 4.55
CA GLY A 142 7.04 4.57 3.59
C GLY A 142 6.55 5.98 3.25
N PHE A 143 6.58 6.91 4.20
CA PHE A 143 6.24 8.32 3.96
C PHE A 143 7.20 8.96 2.94
N LEU A 144 8.50 8.71 3.09
CA LEU A 144 9.52 9.22 2.17
C LEU A 144 9.38 8.66 0.75
N ILE A 145 9.08 7.35 0.62
CA ILE A 145 8.85 6.72 -0.69
C ILE A 145 7.65 7.35 -1.40
N THR A 146 6.52 7.49 -0.70
CA THR A 146 5.31 8.11 -1.26
C THR A 146 5.54 9.58 -1.61
N GLY A 147 6.22 10.32 -0.73
CA GLY A 147 6.59 11.72 -0.96
C GLY A 147 7.48 11.89 -2.19
N TYR A 148 8.50 11.04 -2.36
CA TYR A 148 9.36 11.04 -3.53
C TYR A 148 8.55 10.86 -4.83
N MET A 149 7.71 9.83 -4.89
CA MET A 149 6.90 9.56 -6.09
C MET A 149 5.94 10.71 -6.42
N ALA A 150 5.28 11.28 -5.40
CA ALA A 150 4.37 12.39 -5.59
C ALA A 150 5.08 13.65 -6.10
N ILE A 151 6.20 14.04 -5.47
CA ILE A 151 6.98 15.20 -5.87
C ILE A 151 7.55 15.03 -7.28
N HIS A 152 8.13 13.86 -7.57
CA HIS A 152 8.69 13.58 -8.89
C HIS A 152 7.61 13.66 -9.98
N SER A 153 6.45 13.06 -9.73
CA SER A 153 5.31 13.10 -10.67
C SER A 153 4.81 14.54 -10.88
N ALA A 154 4.70 15.32 -9.81
CA ALA A 154 4.27 16.72 -9.91
C ALA A 154 5.25 17.58 -10.72
N ILE A 155 6.56 17.44 -10.48
CA ILE A 155 7.59 18.16 -11.23
C ILE A 155 7.58 17.77 -12.70
N TYR A 156 7.48 16.47 -12.99
CA TYR A 156 7.43 15.97 -14.37
C TYR A 156 6.25 16.55 -15.15
N VAL A 157 5.05 16.51 -14.56
CA VAL A 157 3.84 17.09 -15.17
C VAL A 157 3.97 18.60 -15.32
N PHE A 158 4.51 19.30 -14.32
CA PHE A 158 4.71 20.75 -14.41
C PHE A 158 5.62 21.13 -15.57
N ILE A 159 6.76 20.45 -15.73
CA ILE A 159 7.69 20.70 -16.85
C ILE A 159 7.00 20.43 -18.20
N TYR A 160 6.26 19.32 -18.30
CA TYR A 160 5.52 18.96 -19.50
C TYR A 160 4.45 20.00 -19.88
N LEU A 161 3.81 20.65 -18.90
CA LEU A 161 2.79 21.68 -19.17
C LEU A 161 3.39 23.03 -19.58
N VAL A 162 4.64 23.31 -19.21
CA VAL A 162 5.32 24.60 -19.47
C VAL A 162 6.14 24.55 -20.78
N THR A 163 6.43 23.37 -21.31
CA THR A 163 7.21 23.15 -22.54
C THR A 163 6.29 22.86 -23.72
#